data_AF-A0A6L6EKN9-F1
#
_entry.id   AF-A0A6L6EKN9-F1
#
_cell.length_a   1.000
_cell.length_b   1.000
_cell.length_c   1.000
_cell.angle_alpha   90.00
_cell.angle_beta   90.00
_cell.angle_gamma   90.00
#
_symmetry.space_group_name_H-M   'P 1'
#
loop_
_entity.id
_entity.type
_entity.pdbx_description
1 polymer ?
#
loop_
_entity_poly.entity_id
_entity_poly.type
_entity_poly.pdbx_seq_one_letter_code
_entity_poly.pdbx_strand_id
1 'polypeptide(L)'
;RVADMAQAIELSNASKYGLGASIWSKSQGPKIASQLHCGMVAINSTISFAAVASVPFGGVKDSGYGRIHGPEGLLEFTYPRTVVRARFQLPVSFTSFGRNAFSDRLIVGLVKLLHGRSIG
;
A
#
# COMPACT_ATOMS: atom_id res chain seq x y z
N ARG A 1 31.27 2.33 -15.57
CA ARG A 1 31.83 1.13 -14.88
C ARG A 1 32.00 1.49 -13.41
N VAL A 2 31.76 0.54 -12.50
CA VAL A 2 31.78 0.74 -11.04
C VAL A 2 32.75 -0.26 -10.40
N ALA A 3 33.16 -0.02 -9.15
CA ALA A 3 34.12 -0.84 -8.43
C ALA A 3 33.54 -2.20 -8.01
N ASP A 4 32.30 -2.20 -7.53
CA ASP A 4 31.60 -3.39 -7.04
C ASP A 4 30.08 -3.31 -7.29
N MET A 5 29.39 -4.38 -6.92
CA MET A 5 27.94 -4.47 -7.08
C MET A 5 27.14 -3.59 -6.11
N ALA A 6 27.69 -3.25 -4.93
CA ALA A 6 27.01 -2.38 -3.99
C ALA A 6 26.94 -0.95 -4.57
N GLN A 7 28.05 -0.46 -5.12
CA GLN A 7 28.09 0.82 -5.83
C GLN A 7 27.17 0.81 -7.07
N ALA A 8 27.07 -0.31 -7.79
CA ALA A 8 26.13 -0.43 -8.92
C ALA A 8 24.67 -0.24 -8.49
N ILE A 9 24.29 -0.88 -7.38
CA ILE A 9 22.93 -0.80 -6.81
C ILE A 9 22.67 0.62 -6.32
N GLU A 10 23.61 1.22 -5.59
CA GLU A 10 23.50 2.59 -5.08
C GLU A 10 23.24 3.59 -6.21
N LEU A 11 24.08 3.57 -7.26
CA LEU A 11 23.92 4.47 -8.40
C LEU A 11 22.63 4.21 -9.18
N SER A 12 22.21 2.95 -9.32
CA SER A 12 20.94 2.60 -9.97
C SER A 12 19.75 3.16 -9.18
N ASN A 13 19.81 3.05 -7.85
CA ASN A 13 18.77 3.57 -6.96
C ASN A 13 18.78 5.10 -6.84
N ALA A 14 19.92 5.75 -7.07
CA ALA A 14 20.05 7.21 -7.11
C ALA A 14 19.37 7.84 -8.34
N SER A 15 19.04 7.06 -9.37
CA SER A 15 18.25 7.55 -10.51
C SER A 15 16.91 8.12 -10.05
N LYS A 16 16.52 9.28 -10.61
CA LYS A 16 15.17 9.84 -10.43
C LYS A 16 14.08 8.99 -11.11
N TYR A 17 14.47 8.14 -12.05
CA TYR A 17 13.59 7.20 -12.74
C TYR A 17 13.68 5.80 -12.13
N GLY A 18 12.57 5.06 -12.17
CA GLY A 18 12.44 3.73 -11.59
C GLY A 18 11.40 2.87 -12.32
N LEU A 19 11.37 2.87 -13.65
CA LEU A 19 10.42 2.04 -14.42
C LEU A 19 10.75 0.54 -14.25
N GLY A 20 11.96 0.16 -14.64
CA GLY A 20 12.44 -1.20 -14.43
C GLY A 20 13.93 -1.32 -14.68
N ALA A 21 14.46 -2.51 -14.42
CA ALA A 21 15.88 -2.81 -14.55
C ALA A 21 16.11 -4.18 -15.21
N SER A 22 17.30 -4.35 -15.78
CA SER A 22 17.80 -5.64 -16.26
C SER A 22 19.06 -6.00 -15.53
N ILE A 23 19.13 -7.23 -15.01
CA ILE A 23 20.29 -7.76 -14.31
C ILE A 23 20.83 -8.93 -15.12
N TRP A 24 22.13 -8.93 -15.40
CA TRP A 24 22.82 -10.07 -16.01
C TRP A 24 23.74 -10.69 -14.95
N SER A 25 23.38 -11.89 -14.49
CA SER A 25 24.11 -12.57 -13.42
C SER A 25 23.96 -14.08 -13.50
N LYS A 26 25.05 -14.80 -13.25
CA LYS A 26 25.05 -16.27 -13.18
C LYS A 26 24.38 -16.81 -11.92
N SER A 27 24.49 -16.11 -10.78
CA SER A 27 24.01 -16.63 -9.48
C SER A 27 23.43 -15.58 -8.51
N GLN A 28 23.75 -14.30 -8.69
CA GLN A 28 23.36 -13.25 -7.74
C GLN A 28 22.12 -12.45 -8.18
N GLY A 29 21.50 -12.81 -9.31
CA GLY A 29 20.39 -12.07 -9.92
C GLY A 29 19.25 -11.73 -8.94
N PRO A 30 18.65 -12.73 -8.26
CA PRO A 30 17.56 -12.47 -7.31
C PRO A 30 17.96 -11.59 -6.13
N LYS A 31 19.18 -11.76 -5.60
CA LYS A 31 19.70 -10.94 -4.49
C LYS A 31 19.90 -9.49 -4.92
N ILE A 32 20.37 -9.25 -6.14
CA ILE A 32 20.52 -7.90 -6.67
C ILE A 32 19.14 -7.29 -6.94
N ALA A 33 18.22 -8.05 -7.52
CA ALA A 33 16.87 -7.59 -7.85
C ALA A 33 16.10 -7.06 -6.63
N SER A 34 16.20 -7.74 -5.48
CA SER A 34 15.51 -7.32 -4.25
C SER A 34 16.03 -6.01 -3.64
N GLN A 35 17.15 -5.49 -4.13
CA GLN A 35 17.76 -4.25 -3.66
C GLN A 35 17.50 -3.06 -4.60
N LEU A 36 16.88 -3.28 -5.76
CA LEU A 36 16.62 -2.22 -6.74
C LEU A 36 15.29 -1.52 -6.47
N HIS A 37 15.30 -0.19 -6.51
CA HIS A 37 14.14 0.67 -6.34
C HIS A 37 13.52 1.01 -7.70
N CYS A 38 12.88 0.02 -8.32
CA CYS A 38 12.17 0.16 -9.58
C CYS A 38 10.93 -0.73 -9.63
N GLY A 39 10.05 -0.49 -10.60
CA GLY A 39 8.78 -1.22 -10.72
C GLY A 39 8.93 -2.68 -11.13
N MET A 40 9.79 -2.97 -12.11
CA MET A 40 10.01 -4.34 -12.60
C MET A 40 11.50 -4.65 -12.74
N VAL A 41 11.88 -5.91 -12.59
CA VAL A 41 13.25 -6.37 -12.81
C VAL A 41 13.24 -7.63 -13.68
N ALA A 42 14.01 -7.62 -14.76
CA ALA A 42 14.28 -8.80 -15.58
C ALA A 42 15.68 -9.34 -15.26
N ILE A 43 15.79 -10.64 -14.94
CA ILE A 43 17.09 -11.31 -14.74
C ILE A 43 17.42 -12.11 -15.99
N ASN A 44 18.63 -11.92 -16.50
CA ASN A 44 19.15 -12.54 -17.72
C ASN A 44 18.23 -12.34 -18.94
N SER A 45 17.56 -11.19 -18.98
CA SER A 45 16.67 -10.80 -20.06
C SER A 45 16.48 -9.28 -20.07
N THR A 46 15.95 -8.78 -21.17
CA THR A 46 15.54 -7.39 -21.34
C THR A 46 14.03 -7.37 -21.47
N ILE A 47 13.36 -6.55 -20.65
CA ILE A 47 11.93 -6.22 -20.75
C ILE A 47 10.93 -7.41 -20.75
N SER A 48 11.36 -8.63 -20.41
CA SER A 48 10.51 -9.84 -20.49
C SER A 48 9.21 -9.73 -19.69
N PHE A 49 9.19 -8.96 -18.60
CA PHE A 49 7.99 -8.66 -17.82
C PHE A 49 6.87 -8.00 -18.64
N ALA A 50 7.19 -7.27 -19.72
CA ALA A 50 6.18 -6.62 -20.57
C ALA A 50 5.34 -7.63 -21.36
N ALA A 51 5.90 -8.81 -21.67
CA ALA A 51 5.19 -9.86 -22.39
C ALA A 51 4.31 -10.74 -21.47
N VAL A 52 4.42 -10.57 -20.15
CA VAL A 52 3.71 -11.38 -19.16
C VAL A 52 2.53 -10.59 -18.62
N ALA A 53 1.35 -10.78 -19.21
CA ALA A 53 0.15 -10.02 -18.85
C ALA A 53 -0.34 -10.23 -17.40
N SER A 54 0.12 -11.30 -16.74
CA SER A 54 -0.26 -11.63 -15.36
C SER A 54 0.59 -10.96 -14.29
N VAL A 55 1.73 -10.34 -14.62
CA VAL A 55 2.56 -9.63 -13.65
C VAL A 55 2.31 -8.13 -13.71
N PRO A 56 2.32 -7.42 -12.58
CA PRO A 56 2.10 -5.97 -12.56
C PRO A 56 3.20 -5.23 -13.33
N PHE A 57 2.79 -4.25 -14.13
CA PHE A 57 3.66 -3.40 -14.92
C PHE A 57 3.42 -1.93 -14.54
N GLY A 58 4.45 -1.21 -14.15
CA GLY A 58 4.40 0.24 -13.94
C GLY A 58 5.64 0.76 -13.24
N GLY A 59 5.87 2.07 -13.25
CA GLY A 59 7.05 2.66 -12.61
C GLY A 59 6.89 2.96 -11.12
N VAL A 60 7.95 3.55 -10.57
CA VAL A 60 7.96 4.34 -9.35
C VAL A 60 8.79 5.61 -9.60
N LYS A 61 8.77 6.57 -8.65
CA LYS A 61 9.44 7.88 -8.78
C LYS A 61 8.94 8.65 -10.01
N ASP A 62 9.82 9.33 -10.73
CA ASP A 62 9.48 10.08 -11.95
C ASP A 62 9.08 9.17 -13.13
N SER A 63 9.18 7.84 -12.99
CA SER A 63 8.67 6.90 -14.00
C SER A 63 7.17 6.64 -13.87
N GLY A 64 6.49 7.29 -12.92
CA GLY A 64 5.04 7.25 -12.76
C GLY A 64 4.59 6.47 -11.52
N TYR A 65 3.26 6.42 -11.38
CA TYR A 65 2.55 5.70 -10.33
C TYR A 65 1.47 4.81 -10.96
N GLY A 66 0.97 3.85 -10.18
CA GLY A 66 -0.07 2.93 -10.63
C GLY A 66 0.43 1.82 -11.54
N ARG A 67 -0.38 0.77 -11.68
CA ARG A 67 -0.04 -0.49 -12.39
C ARG A 67 -0.99 -0.72 -13.56
N ILE A 68 -0.48 -1.34 -14.60
CA ILE A 68 -1.25 -2.08 -15.60
C ILE A 68 -0.87 -3.56 -15.47
N HIS A 69 -1.58 -4.45 -16.16
CA HIS A 69 -1.41 -5.90 -16.06
C HIS A 69 -1.72 -6.46 -14.66
N GLY A 70 -1.90 -7.79 -14.60
CA GLY A 70 -2.20 -8.50 -13.36
C GLY A 70 -3.52 -8.06 -12.71
N PRO A 71 -3.84 -8.62 -11.54
CA PRO A 71 -4.96 -8.17 -10.72
C PRO A 71 -4.79 -6.70 -10.30
N GLU A 72 -3.57 -6.26 -10.02
CA GLU A 72 -3.28 -4.90 -9.58
C GLU A 72 -3.68 -3.86 -10.63
N GLY A 73 -3.38 -4.11 -11.90
CA GLY A 73 -3.76 -3.21 -12.98
C GLY A 73 -5.26 -3.17 -13.25
N LEU A 74 -5.98 -4.28 -13.03
CA LEU A 74 -7.44 -4.27 -13.11
C LEU A 74 -8.04 -3.40 -11.99
N LEU A 75 -7.48 -3.46 -10.79
CA LEU A 75 -7.96 -2.69 -9.64
C LEU A 75 -7.81 -1.17 -9.84
N GLU A 76 -6.83 -0.71 -10.61
CA GLU A 76 -6.66 0.72 -10.96
C GLU A 76 -7.82 1.29 -11.79
N PHE A 77 -8.60 0.42 -12.46
CA PHE A 77 -9.83 0.81 -13.19
C PHE A 77 -11.11 0.55 -12.37
N THR A 78 -10.98 0.25 -11.09
CA THR A 78 -12.11 0.06 -10.17
C THR A 78 -12.17 1.17 -9.13
N TYR A 79 -13.30 1.28 -8.43
CA TYR A 79 -13.46 2.21 -7.31
C TYR A 79 -13.81 1.44 -6.02
N PRO A 80 -13.01 1.57 -4.94
CA PRO A 80 -13.31 0.90 -3.68
C PRO A 80 -14.58 1.50 -3.05
N ARG A 81 -15.60 0.66 -2.85
CA ARG A 81 -16.88 1.07 -2.26
C ARG A 81 -17.11 0.32 -0.95
N THR A 82 -17.28 1.08 0.13
CA THR A 82 -17.65 0.53 1.44
C THR A 82 -19.17 0.59 1.64
N VAL A 83 -19.74 -0.53 2.11
CA VAL A 83 -21.14 -0.62 2.55
C VAL A 83 -21.17 -1.17 3.97
N VAL A 84 -21.72 -0.42 4.91
CA VAL A 84 -21.86 -0.83 6.31
C VAL A 84 -23.33 -0.92 6.65
N ARG A 85 -23.73 -2.01 7.29
CA ARG A 85 -25.08 -2.20 7.84
C ARG A 85 -24.99 -2.40 9.35
N ALA A 86 -25.71 -1.59 10.10
CA ALA A 86 -25.87 -1.81 11.54
C ALA A 86 -26.61 -3.14 11.76
N ARG A 87 -26.01 -4.06 12.52
CA ARG A 87 -26.63 -5.34 12.88
C ARG A 87 -27.73 -5.18 13.95
N PHE A 88 -27.60 -4.16 14.80
CA PHE A 88 -28.56 -3.82 15.84
C PHE A 88 -28.73 -2.30 15.92
N GLN A 89 -29.95 -1.83 16.13
CA GLN A 89 -30.21 -0.44 16.49
C GLN A 89 -30.13 -0.32 18.01
N LEU A 90 -29.07 0.30 18.52
CA LEU A 90 -29.01 0.63 19.94
C LEU A 90 -30.15 1.61 20.25
N PRO A 91 -30.93 1.43 21.34
CA PRO A 91 -32.04 2.33 21.71
C PRO A 91 -31.55 3.69 22.26
N VAL A 92 -30.32 4.07 21.92
CA VAL A 92 -29.59 5.23 22.43
C VAL A 92 -28.96 5.93 21.23
N SER A 93 -29.44 7.12 20.94
CA SER A 93 -28.97 7.94 19.82
C SER A 93 -27.66 8.66 20.18
N PHE A 94 -26.56 7.90 20.25
CA PHE A 94 -25.23 8.42 20.60
C PHE A 94 -24.71 9.50 19.64
N THR A 95 -25.15 9.49 18.37
CA THR A 95 -24.62 10.34 17.30
C THR A 95 -25.68 11.24 16.64
N SER A 96 -26.88 11.34 17.24
CA SER A 96 -27.95 12.22 16.74
C SER A 96 -27.96 13.56 17.49
N PHE A 97 -28.39 14.63 16.84
CA PHE A 97 -28.59 15.95 17.48
C PHE A 97 -29.87 16.02 18.32
N GLY A 98 -30.85 15.13 18.08
CA GLY A 98 -32.10 15.04 18.85
C GLY A 98 -31.96 14.25 20.15
N ARG A 99 -30.98 14.59 21.00
CA ARG A 99 -30.74 13.87 22.27
C ARG A 99 -31.76 14.30 23.32
N ASN A 100 -32.33 13.30 24.00
CA ASN A 100 -33.14 13.51 25.18
C ASN A 100 -32.25 13.49 26.44
N ALA A 101 -32.62 14.22 27.49
CA ALA A 101 -31.81 14.36 28.72
C ALA A 101 -31.48 13.02 29.39
N PHE A 102 -32.32 11.99 29.18
CA PHE A 102 -32.07 10.61 29.63
C PHE A 102 -30.88 9.96 28.90
N SER A 103 -30.81 10.10 27.58
CA SER A 103 -29.73 9.56 26.75
C SER A 103 -28.40 10.17 27.17
N ASP A 104 -28.36 11.48 27.40
CA ASP A 104 -27.13 12.18 27.82
C ASP A 104 -26.64 11.70 29.19
N ARG A 105 -27.55 11.47 30.15
CA ARG A 105 -27.18 10.90 31.46
C ARG A 105 -26.61 9.49 31.33
N LEU A 106 -27.20 8.65 30.48
CA LEU A 106 -26.71 7.30 30.19
C LEU A 106 -25.32 7.32 29.57
N ILE A 107 -25.10 8.22 28.61
CA ILE A 107 -23.83 8.40 27.91
C ILE A 107 -22.74 8.87 28.87
N VAL A 108 -23.02 9.91 29.66
CA VAL A 108 -22.10 10.42 30.68
C VAL A 108 -21.80 9.36 31.74
N GLY A 109 -22.81 8.60 32.17
CA GLY A 109 -22.64 7.48 33.10
C GLY A 109 -21.72 6.40 32.55
N LEU A 110 -21.92 5.99 31.29
CA LEU A 110 -21.06 5.02 30.59
C LEU A 110 -19.62 5.53 30.45
N VAL A 111 -19.44 6.79 30.03
CA VAL A 111 -18.11 7.40 29.90
C VAL A 111 -17.40 7.45 31.25
N LYS A 112 -18.10 7.85 32.33
CA LYS A 112 -17.57 7.86 33.70
C LYS A 112 -17.25 6.46 34.22
N LEU A 113 -18.03 5.44 33.87
CA LEU A 113 -17.75 4.07 34.29
C LEU A 113 -16.54 3.48 33.56
N LEU A 114 -16.40 3.79 32.26
CA LEU A 114 -15.29 3.30 31.43
C LEU A 114 -13.98 4.05 31.67
N HIS A 115 -14.03 5.37 31.92
CA HIS A 115 -12.84 6.22 32.06
C HIS A 115 -12.60 6.72 33.50
N GLY A 116 -13.56 6.55 34.41
CA GLY A 116 -13.46 7.00 35.81
C GLY A 116 -12.64 6.08 36.73
N ARG A 117 -12.05 5.01 36.20
CA ARG A 117 -11.08 4.17 36.94
C ARG A 117 -9.62 4.62 36.79
N SER A 118 -9.36 5.82 36.26
CA SER A 118 -7.99 6.33 36.10
C SER A 118 -7.72 7.71 36.71
N ILE A 119 -8.60 8.23 37.58
CA ILE A 119 -8.26 9.41 38.42
C ILE A 119 -8.84 9.18 39.82
N GLY A 120 -8.00 8.71 40.74
CA GLY A 120 -8.32 8.46 42.15
C GLY A 120 -7.79 7.12 42.62
#